data_AF-A0A1S3IYP9-F1
#
_entry.id   AF-A0A1S3IYP9-F1
#
_cell.length_a   1.000
_cell.length_b   1.000
_cell.length_c   1.000
_cell.angle_alpha   90.00
_cell.angle_beta   90.00
_cell.angle_gamma   90.00
#
_symmetry.space_group_name_H-M   'P 1'
#
loop_
_entity.id
_entity.type
_entity.pdbx_description
1 polymer ?
#
loop_
_entity_poly.entity_id
_entity_poly.type
_entity_poly.pdbx_seq_one_letter_code
_entity_poly.pdbx_strand_id
1 'polypeptide(L)'
;MGWKLTWIVPFWSVFIAMANSLQLPKFEDLKAHYPGYRHYGGKYSDTELYTLIGRQTKHWRHNTSSLRLSYTLNTIGGRHAVVNHLPTYTVQKNETIRGKDNHRYIFRAIASGPFLAAKYESPVILRLHSGGPDVIAKFLMGKQGIVRLLTFRERTLHADGHMALWDCDHFHQIKDFSRSHHIIAVELWQTPDSHCPVKKQTHKKHPRVHINSTTYKFRSKTRPKHHFKHRAHSRQ
;
A
#
# COMPACT_ATOMS: atom_id res chain seq x y z
N MET A 1 26.44 -69.30 6.14
CA MET A 1 25.17 -68.92 5.48
C MET A 1 24.72 -67.58 6.06
N GLY A 2 25.04 -66.47 5.40
CA GLY A 2 24.71 -65.12 5.86
C GLY A 2 23.69 -64.49 4.92
N TRP A 3 22.50 -64.15 5.42
CA TRP A 3 21.45 -63.51 4.66
C TRP A 3 21.64 -61.99 4.73
N LYS A 4 21.92 -61.35 3.59
CA LYS A 4 21.93 -59.88 3.48
C LYS A 4 20.53 -59.40 3.13
N LEU A 5 19.83 -58.85 4.12
CA LEU A 5 18.60 -58.08 3.91
C LEU A 5 18.98 -56.74 3.24
N THR A 6 18.59 -56.56 1.99
CA THR A 6 18.68 -55.28 1.28
C THR A 6 17.35 -54.56 1.46
N TRP A 7 17.36 -53.49 2.25
CA TRP A 7 16.21 -52.59 2.40
C TRP A 7 16.14 -51.66 1.20
N ILE A 8 15.12 -51.84 0.37
CA ILE A 8 14.75 -50.87 -0.67
C ILE A 8 14.08 -49.70 0.04
N VAL A 9 14.78 -48.57 0.16
CA VAL A 9 14.20 -47.34 0.66
C VAL A 9 13.32 -46.75 -0.45
N PRO A 10 12.01 -46.60 -0.27
CA PRO A 10 11.17 -45.96 -1.26
C PRO A 10 11.60 -44.49 -1.36
N PHE A 11 12.11 -44.12 -2.52
CA PHE A 11 12.45 -42.74 -2.88
C PHE A 11 11.13 -41.98 -3.02
N TRP A 12 10.61 -41.44 -1.90
CA TRP A 12 9.49 -40.52 -1.92
C TRP A 12 9.94 -39.26 -2.65
N SER A 13 9.60 -39.16 -3.93
CA SER A 13 9.69 -37.93 -4.69
C SER A 13 8.76 -36.91 -4.04
N VAL A 14 9.32 -36.07 -3.17
CA VAL A 14 8.64 -34.88 -2.67
C VAL A 14 8.45 -33.94 -3.86
N PHE A 15 7.26 -34.00 -4.47
CA PHE A 15 6.81 -32.95 -5.38
C PHE A 15 6.61 -31.69 -4.53
N ILE A 16 7.64 -30.87 -4.42
CA ILE A 16 7.48 -29.48 -3.99
C ILE A 16 6.69 -28.80 -5.10
N ALA A 17 5.38 -28.65 -4.91
CA ALA A 17 4.58 -27.79 -5.75
C ALA A 17 5.13 -26.37 -5.59
N MET A 18 5.99 -25.96 -6.52
CA MET A 18 6.37 -24.57 -6.67
C MET A 18 5.09 -23.82 -7.01
N ALA A 19 4.52 -23.16 -6.01
CA ALA A 19 3.44 -22.22 -6.23
C ALA A 19 4.02 -21.11 -7.11
N ASN A 20 3.83 -21.22 -8.43
CA ASN A 20 4.22 -20.18 -9.38
C ASN A 20 3.51 -18.90 -8.97
N SER A 21 4.27 -17.98 -8.38
CA SER A 21 3.80 -16.65 -8.05
C SER A 21 3.20 -16.02 -9.30
N LEU A 22 2.08 -15.31 -9.12
CA LEU A 22 1.47 -14.61 -10.22
C LEU A 22 2.36 -13.40 -10.52
N GLN A 23 2.71 -13.18 -11.79
CA GLN A 23 3.37 -11.93 -12.18
C GLN A 23 2.41 -10.74 -11.97
N LEU A 24 2.92 -9.57 -11.59
CA LEU A 24 2.09 -8.35 -11.54
C LEU A 24 1.46 -8.08 -12.92
N PRO A 25 0.25 -7.48 -13.01
CA PRO A 25 -0.22 -6.91 -14.27
C PRO A 25 0.79 -5.91 -14.83
N LYS A 26 0.78 -5.73 -16.15
CA LYS A 26 1.54 -4.66 -16.80
C LYS A 26 1.10 -3.29 -16.26
N PHE A 27 2.02 -2.34 -16.21
CA PHE A 27 1.75 -1.01 -15.70
C PHE A 27 0.76 -0.25 -16.56
N GLU A 28 0.82 -0.43 -17.88
CA GLU A 28 -0.16 0.17 -18.79
C GLU A 28 -1.57 -0.39 -18.53
N ASP A 29 -1.71 -1.68 -18.20
CA ASP A 29 -3.01 -2.25 -17.79
C ASP A 29 -3.48 -1.67 -16.44
N LEU A 30 -2.56 -1.50 -15.49
CA LEU A 30 -2.88 -0.85 -14.20
C LEU A 30 -3.37 0.58 -14.44
N LYS A 31 -2.67 1.38 -15.25
CA LYS A 31 -3.04 2.76 -15.57
C LYS A 31 -4.37 2.85 -16.31
N ALA A 32 -4.57 2.04 -17.34
CA ALA A 32 -5.78 2.04 -18.16
C ALA A 32 -7.04 1.79 -17.31
N HIS A 33 -6.93 0.97 -16.27
CA HIS A 33 -8.04 0.61 -15.39
C HIS A 33 -8.06 1.36 -14.05
N TYR A 34 -7.02 2.16 -13.75
CA TYR A 34 -6.97 2.90 -12.49
C TYR A 34 -8.01 4.02 -12.52
N PRO A 35 -8.99 4.01 -11.60
CA PRO A 35 -10.07 4.98 -11.67
C PRO A 35 -9.60 6.39 -11.33
N GLY A 36 -8.46 6.56 -10.63
CA GLY A 36 -7.88 7.83 -10.24
C GLY A 36 -8.79 8.72 -9.38
N TYR A 37 -8.23 9.71 -8.70
CA TYR A 37 -9.04 10.70 -7.97
C TYR A 37 -9.43 11.83 -8.92
N ARG A 38 -10.72 12.18 -8.99
CA ARG A 38 -11.22 13.23 -9.89
C ARG A 38 -10.42 14.53 -9.86
N HIS A 39 -10.13 15.03 -8.65
CA HIS A 39 -9.37 16.27 -8.48
C HIS A 39 -7.89 16.18 -8.91
N TYR A 40 -7.41 14.99 -9.28
CA TYR A 40 -6.06 14.71 -9.77
C TYR A 40 -6.10 14.08 -11.17
N GLY A 41 -7.16 14.33 -11.95
CA GLY A 41 -7.30 13.86 -13.34
C GLY A 41 -7.89 12.46 -13.49
N GLY A 42 -8.38 11.84 -12.41
CA GLY A 42 -9.09 10.57 -12.46
C GLY A 42 -10.57 10.69 -12.84
N LYS A 43 -11.23 9.54 -12.95
CA LYS A 43 -12.63 9.40 -13.40
C LYS A 43 -13.66 9.64 -12.28
N TYR A 44 -13.40 9.13 -11.08
CA TYR A 44 -14.39 9.08 -10.00
C TYR A 44 -13.95 9.83 -8.74
N SER A 45 -14.89 10.55 -8.12
CA SER A 45 -14.80 10.94 -6.71
C SER A 45 -14.89 9.71 -5.80
N ASP A 46 -14.65 9.91 -4.50
CA ASP A 46 -14.75 8.82 -3.53
C ASP A 46 -16.18 8.26 -3.43
N THR A 47 -17.17 9.15 -3.39
CA THR A 47 -18.59 8.79 -3.29
C THR A 47 -19.05 7.98 -4.51
N GLU A 48 -18.72 8.42 -5.72
CA GLU A 48 -19.14 7.70 -6.93
C GLU A 48 -18.45 6.34 -7.04
N LEU A 49 -17.20 6.21 -6.60
CA LEU A 49 -16.52 4.91 -6.60
C LEU A 49 -17.26 3.90 -5.72
N TYR A 50 -17.69 4.31 -4.52
CA TYR A 50 -18.48 3.43 -3.67
C TYR A 50 -19.86 3.13 -4.27
N THR A 51 -20.55 4.12 -4.86
CA THR A 51 -21.81 3.91 -5.58
C THR A 51 -21.63 2.91 -6.72
N LEU A 52 -20.54 3.01 -7.48
CA LEU A 52 -20.23 2.12 -8.59
C LEU A 52 -20.05 0.67 -8.11
N ILE A 53 -19.37 0.47 -6.98
CA ILE A 53 -19.18 -0.83 -6.33
C ILE A 53 -20.49 -1.38 -5.76
N GLY A 54 -21.53 -0.55 -5.62
CA GLY A 54 -22.84 -0.94 -5.10
C GLY A 54 -22.97 -0.78 -3.59
N ARG A 55 -22.26 0.19 -3.00
CA ARG A 55 -22.38 0.54 -1.57
C ARG A 55 -22.81 1.98 -1.41
N GLN A 56 -23.99 2.18 -0.84
CA GLN A 56 -24.38 3.44 -0.22
C GLN A 56 -24.00 3.35 1.27
N THR A 57 -22.92 4.00 1.70
CA THR A 57 -22.58 4.02 3.13
C THR A 57 -22.91 5.39 3.71
N LYS A 58 -23.53 5.44 4.89
CA LYS A 58 -23.71 6.71 5.62
C LYS A 58 -22.39 7.25 6.20
N HIS A 59 -21.37 6.38 6.28
CA HIS A 59 -20.03 6.69 6.74
C HIS A 59 -19.03 6.28 5.66
N TRP A 60 -18.59 7.25 4.87
CA TRP A 60 -17.58 7.04 3.83
C TRP A 60 -16.20 7.22 4.44
N ARG A 61 -15.23 6.39 4.04
CA ARG A 61 -13.83 6.68 4.34
C ARG A 61 -13.29 7.60 3.25
N HIS A 62 -12.67 8.70 3.66
CA HIS A 62 -12.00 9.64 2.75
C HIS A 62 -10.76 9.02 2.07
N ASN A 63 -10.19 7.96 2.64
CA ASN A 63 -9.06 7.25 2.05
C ASN A 63 -9.57 6.07 1.21
N THR A 64 -9.87 6.32 -0.06
CA THR A 64 -10.30 5.31 -1.04
C THR A 64 -9.14 4.66 -1.81
N SER A 65 -7.88 4.92 -1.43
CA SER A 65 -6.71 4.55 -2.22
C SER A 65 -6.62 3.04 -2.50
N SER A 66 -6.80 2.21 -1.47
CA SER A 66 -6.91 0.75 -1.60
C SER A 66 -8.13 0.29 -2.38
N LEU A 67 -9.24 1.02 -2.22
CA LEU A 67 -10.48 0.69 -2.90
C LEU A 67 -10.31 0.84 -4.41
N ARG A 68 -9.62 1.89 -4.84
CA ARG A 68 -9.25 2.16 -6.24
C ARG A 68 -8.32 1.10 -6.79
N LEU A 69 -7.30 0.68 -6.03
CA LEU A 69 -6.44 -0.43 -6.45
C LEU A 69 -7.23 -1.74 -6.58
N SER A 70 -8.09 -2.07 -5.62
CA SER A 70 -8.94 -3.26 -5.69
C SER A 70 -9.85 -3.24 -6.92
N TYR A 71 -10.46 -2.08 -7.20
CA TYR A 71 -11.26 -1.88 -8.41
C TYR A 71 -10.43 -2.12 -9.68
N THR A 72 -9.21 -1.59 -9.73
CA THR A 72 -8.28 -1.78 -10.86
C THR A 72 -8.01 -3.25 -11.10
N LEU A 73 -7.63 -3.99 -10.04
CA LEU A 73 -7.34 -5.42 -10.12
C LEU A 73 -8.56 -6.27 -10.47
N ASN A 74 -9.75 -5.92 -9.97
CA ASN A 74 -11.00 -6.58 -10.34
C ASN A 74 -11.41 -6.32 -11.79
N THR A 75 -11.13 -5.12 -12.30
CA THR A 75 -11.44 -4.76 -13.69
C THR A 75 -10.49 -5.47 -14.66
N ILE A 76 -9.20 -5.58 -14.32
CA ILE A 76 -8.24 -6.44 -15.06
C ILE A 76 -8.70 -7.90 -15.02
N GLY A 77 -9.24 -8.35 -13.89
CA GLY A 77 -9.92 -9.63 -13.78
C GLY A 77 -8.99 -10.84 -13.71
N GLY A 78 -9.54 -12.01 -14.02
CA GLY A 78 -8.81 -13.28 -14.02
C GLY A 78 -8.12 -13.59 -12.68
N ARG A 79 -6.86 -14.02 -12.74
CA ARG A 79 -6.07 -14.32 -11.54
C ARG A 79 -5.75 -13.06 -10.72
N HIS A 80 -5.92 -11.85 -11.25
CA HIS A 80 -5.62 -10.58 -10.56
C HIS A 80 -6.76 -10.09 -9.67
N ALA A 81 -8.00 -10.50 -9.96
CA ALA A 81 -9.17 -10.12 -9.18
C ALA A 81 -9.05 -10.47 -7.69
N VAL A 82 -9.64 -9.63 -6.85
CA VAL A 82 -9.83 -9.81 -5.41
C VAL A 82 -11.11 -10.63 -5.21
N VAL A 83 -10.96 -11.96 -5.29
CA VAL A 83 -12.08 -12.92 -5.23
C VAL A 83 -12.51 -13.24 -3.79
N ASN A 84 -13.59 -14.01 -3.65
CA ASN A 84 -14.19 -14.34 -2.35
C ASN A 84 -13.30 -15.22 -1.46
N HIS A 85 -12.43 -16.04 -2.06
CA HIS A 85 -11.44 -16.84 -1.36
C HIS A 85 -10.15 -16.04 -1.22
N LEU A 86 -10.11 -15.16 -0.23
CA LEU A 86 -8.89 -14.46 0.15
C LEU A 86 -7.92 -15.48 0.76
N PRO A 87 -6.60 -15.38 0.52
CA PRO A 87 -5.63 -16.22 1.20
C PRO A 87 -5.80 -16.06 2.71
N THR A 88 -5.94 -17.18 3.43
CA THR A 88 -6.46 -17.32 4.81
C THR A 88 -5.80 -16.43 5.86
N TYR A 89 -4.64 -15.83 5.55
CA TYR A 89 -3.82 -15.03 6.46
C TYR A 89 -3.57 -13.58 6.01
N THR A 90 -4.20 -13.12 4.93
CA THR A 90 -3.80 -11.85 4.29
C THR A 90 -4.74 -10.69 4.53
N VAL A 91 -6.05 -10.95 4.54
CA VAL A 91 -7.07 -9.91 4.57
C VAL A 91 -8.27 -10.38 5.38
N GLN A 92 -8.63 -9.64 6.42
CA GLN A 92 -9.77 -9.98 7.25
C GLN A 92 -11.10 -9.57 6.58
N LYS A 93 -12.20 -10.23 6.94
CA LYS A 93 -13.54 -9.92 6.39
C LYS A 93 -13.95 -8.45 6.62
N ASN A 94 -13.51 -7.84 7.72
CA ASN A 94 -13.77 -6.43 8.09
C ASN A 94 -12.84 -5.42 7.39
N GLU A 95 -11.96 -5.87 6.49
CA GLU A 95 -11.05 -5.02 5.69
C GLU A 95 -11.45 -4.99 4.21
N THR A 96 -12.50 -5.75 3.86
CA THR A 96 -13.08 -5.79 2.52
C THR A 96 -14.57 -5.50 2.54
N ILE A 97 -15.07 -5.01 1.41
CA ILE A 97 -16.48 -4.94 1.10
C ILE A 97 -16.78 -5.83 -0.10
N ARG A 98 -17.92 -6.52 -0.08
CA ARG A 98 -18.44 -7.20 -1.26
C ARG A 98 -19.15 -6.18 -2.14
N GLY A 99 -18.79 -6.15 -3.42
CA GLY A 99 -19.44 -5.33 -4.45
C GLY A 99 -20.62 -6.05 -5.10
N LYS A 100 -21.36 -5.32 -5.94
CA LYS A 100 -22.50 -5.85 -6.72
C LYS A 100 -22.11 -6.87 -7.78
N ASP A 101 -20.84 -6.88 -8.17
CA ASP A 101 -20.20 -7.78 -9.13
C ASP A 101 -19.69 -9.08 -8.49
N ASN A 102 -20.04 -9.35 -7.23
CA ASN A 102 -19.58 -10.49 -6.44
C ASN A 102 -18.07 -10.54 -6.16
N HIS A 103 -17.30 -9.53 -6.56
CA HIS A 103 -15.92 -9.37 -6.12
C HIS A 103 -15.84 -8.75 -4.72
N ARG A 104 -14.69 -8.94 -4.09
CA ARG A 104 -14.33 -8.22 -2.86
C ARG A 104 -13.46 -7.03 -3.20
N TYR A 105 -13.49 -6.04 -2.33
CA TYR A 105 -12.73 -4.81 -2.50
C TYR A 105 -12.07 -4.46 -1.17
N ILE A 106 -10.74 -4.42 -1.15
CA ILE A 106 -9.96 -4.04 0.03
C ILE A 106 -10.06 -2.52 0.19
N PHE A 107 -10.57 -2.06 1.33
CA PHE A 107 -10.71 -0.62 1.59
C PHE A 107 -9.73 -0.11 2.65
N ARG A 108 -8.88 -0.97 3.21
CA ARG A 108 -7.80 -0.60 4.13
C ARG A 108 -6.44 -0.86 3.50
N ALA A 109 -5.58 0.16 3.47
CA ALA A 109 -4.24 0.05 2.88
C ALA A 109 -3.30 -0.89 3.64
N ILE A 110 -3.47 -1.01 4.96
CA ILE A 110 -2.70 -1.95 5.77
C ILE A 110 -2.94 -3.39 5.28
N ALA A 111 -4.17 -3.74 4.90
CA ALA A 111 -4.51 -5.06 4.37
C ALA A 111 -4.04 -5.28 2.92
N SER A 112 -3.83 -4.22 2.15
CA SER A 112 -3.40 -4.34 0.75
C SER A 112 -1.99 -4.92 0.60
N GLY A 113 -1.06 -4.64 1.51
CA GLY A 113 0.31 -5.14 1.42
C GLY A 113 0.42 -6.67 1.55
N PRO A 114 -0.10 -7.28 2.64
CA PRO A 114 -0.14 -8.74 2.77
C PRO A 114 -0.85 -9.43 1.61
N PHE A 115 -1.94 -8.83 1.10
CA PHE A 115 -2.62 -9.32 -0.10
C PHE A 115 -1.70 -9.33 -1.34
N LEU A 116 -1.01 -8.22 -1.61
CA LEU A 116 -0.08 -8.13 -2.73
C LEU A 116 1.09 -9.11 -2.54
N ALA A 117 1.63 -9.21 -1.32
CA ALA A 117 2.74 -10.10 -1.00
C ALA A 117 2.40 -11.59 -1.24
N ALA A 118 1.21 -12.02 -0.81
CA ALA A 118 0.77 -13.39 -1.02
C ALA A 118 0.48 -13.71 -2.49
N LYS A 119 0.17 -12.70 -3.30
CA LYS A 119 -0.24 -12.86 -4.69
C LYS A 119 0.92 -12.72 -5.67
N TYR A 120 1.82 -11.78 -5.40
CA TYR A 120 2.84 -11.26 -6.28
C TYR A 120 4.24 -11.25 -5.66
N GLU A 121 4.43 -11.95 -4.55
CA GLU A 121 5.64 -11.96 -3.74
C GLU A 121 5.93 -10.63 -3.01
N SER A 122 6.97 -10.64 -2.18
CA SER A 122 7.43 -9.48 -1.42
C SER A 122 7.77 -8.28 -2.32
N PRO A 123 7.58 -7.04 -1.85
CA PRO A 123 7.92 -5.86 -2.63
C PRO A 123 9.42 -5.82 -2.93
N VAL A 124 9.78 -5.41 -4.14
CA VAL A 124 11.19 -5.28 -4.57
C VAL A 124 11.92 -4.12 -3.90
N ILE A 125 11.17 -3.15 -3.38
CA ILE A 125 11.71 -2.09 -2.51
C ILE A 125 10.91 -2.10 -1.22
N LEU A 126 11.61 -2.15 -0.10
CA LEU A 126 11.09 -1.88 1.23
C LEU A 126 12.04 -0.90 1.92
N ARG A 127 11.53 0.28 2.27
CA ARG A 127 12.29 1.32 2.98
C ARG A 127 11.55 1.74 4.24
N LEU A 128 12.07 1.33 5.38
CA LEU A 128 11.63 1.75 6.71
C LEU A 128 12.09 3.18 6.98
N HIS A 129 11.28 3.94 7.72
CA HIS A 129 11.48 5.34 8.06
C HIS A 129 11.96 6.17 6.87
N SER A 130 11.23 6.06 5.76
CA SER A 130 11.52 6.87 4.59
C SER A 130 11.37 8.33 4.97
N GLY A 131 12.41 9.13 4.69
CA GLY A 131 12.41 10.55 4.99
C GLY A 131 11.34 11.34 4.25
N GLY A 132 11.62 12.62 3.98
CA GLY A 132 10.66 13.47 3.27
C GLY A 132 10.30 12.99 1.85
N PRO A 133 9.31 13.63 1.22
CA PRO A 133 8.88 13.38 -0.17
C PRO A 133 10.02 13.23 -1.18
N ASP A 134 11.04 14.10 -1.09
CA ASP A 134 12.16 14.11 -2.03
C ASP A 134 13.01 12.83 -1.96
N VAL A 135 13.15 12.27 -0.75
CA VAL A 135 13.85 11.01 -0.53
C VAL A 135 13.08 9.86 -1.15
N ILE A 136 11.75 9.84 -0.95
CA ILE A 136 10.86 8.83 -1.53
C ILE A 136 10.90 8.89 -3.05
N ALA A 137 10.75 10.10 -3.62
CA ALA A 137 10.81 10.31 -5.07
C ALA A 137 12.13 9.83 -5.66
N LYS A 138 13.27 10.08 -5.00
CA LYS A 138 14.60 9.61 -5.46
C LYS A 138 14.68 8.09 -5.54
N PHE A 139 14.12 7.36 -4.56
CA PHE A 139 14.16 5.90 -4.56
C PHE A 139 13.22 5.25 -5.57
N LEU A 140 12.10 5.91 -5.85
CA LEU A 140 11.11 5.43 -6.82
C LEU A 140 11.43 5.89 -8.25
N MET A 141 12.35 6.85 -8.42
CA MET A 141 12.72 7.41 -9.70
C MET A 141 13.11 6.32 -10.72
N GLY A 142 12.53 6.41 -11.91
CA GLY A 142 12.81 5.49 -13.01
C GLY A 142 12.15 4.11 -12.85
N LYS A 143 11.17 3.98 -11.95
CA LYS A 143 10.42 2.74 -11.73
C LYS A 143 8.94 2.95 -12.02
N GLN A 144 8.24 1.87 -12.31
CA GLN A 144 6.78 1.87 -12.41
C GLN A 144 6.19 0.73 -11.59
N GLY A 145 5.04 0.96 -10.98
CA GLY A 145 4.29 -0.10 -10.31
C GLY A 145 3.40 0.37 -9.18
N ILE A 146 3.05 -0.58 -8.30
CA ILE A 146 2.16 -0.35 -7.17
C ILE A 146 3.00 0.05 -5.96
N VAL A 147 2.74 1.24 -5.42
CA VAL A 147 3.38 1.74 -4.21
C VAL A 147 2.42 1.66 -3.03
N ARG A 148 2.90 1.15 -1.90
CA ARG A 148 2.26 1.32 -0.59
C ARG A 148 3.09 2.27 0.27
N LEU A 149 2.43 3.32 0.76
CA LEU A 149 2.97 4.20 1.79
C LEU A 149 2.32 3.82 3.12
N LEU A 150 3.09 3.28 4.06
CA LEU A 150 2.64 3.09 5.43
C LEU A 150 2.87 4.38 6.21
N THR A 151 1.84 4.85 6.91
CA THR A 151 1.83 6.16 7.56
C THR A 151 1.40 6.05 9.01
N PHE A 152 1.89 6.98 9.83
CA PHE A 152 1.38 7.19 11.18
C PHE A 152 0.67 8.53 11.26
N ARG A 153 -0.53 8.54 11.86
CA ARG A 153 -1.24 9.78 12.19
C ARG A 153 -1.17 10.04 13.68
N GLU A 154 -0.33 10.99 14.08
CA GLU A 154 -0.11 11.35 15.49
C GLU A 154 -1.40 11.72 16.22
N ARG A 155 -2.28 12.51 15.59
CA ARG A 155 -3.53 12.98 16.22
C ARG A 155 -4.48 11.85 16.61
N THR A 156 -4.50 10.76 15.84
CA THR A 156 -5.38 9.61 16.08
C THR A 156 -4.62 8.42 16.66
N LEU A 157 -3.30 8.53 16.83
CA LEU A 157 -2.41 7.44 17.26
C LEU A 157 -2.67 6.13 16.51
N HIS A 158 -2.91 6.24 15.20
CA HIS A 158 -3.25 5.10 14.35
C HIS A 158 -2.31 5.02 13.15
N ALA A 159 -1.83 3.81 12.90
CA ALA A 159 -1.23 3.47 11.62
C ALA A 159 -2.33 3.44 10.55
N ASP A 160 -2.02 3.98 9.38
CA ASP A 160 -2.82 3.90 8.17
C ASP A 160 -1.87 3.66 7.00
N GLY A 161 -2.39 3.64 5.78
CA GLY A 161 -1.55 3.70 4.60
C GLY A 161 -2.27 4.22 3.38
N HIS A 162 -1.53 4.29 2.29
CA HIS A 162 -2.03 4.70 1.00
C HIS A 162 -1.51 3.77 -0.08
N MET A 163 -2.39 3.37 -1.00
CA MET A 163 -2.02 2.65 -2.20
C MET A 163 -2.01 3.60 -3.40
N ALA A 164 -0.97 3.57 -4.21
CA ALA A 164 -0.87 4.41 -5.38
C ALA A 164 -0.19 3.66 -6.53
N LEU A 165 -0.37 4.17 -7.74
CA LEU A 165 0.47 3.81 -8.87
C LEU A 165 1.58 4.86 -8.98
N TRP A 166 2.82 4.41 -9.09
CA TRP A 166 3.97 5.28 -9.35
C TRP A 166 4.36 5.15 -10.81
N ASP A 167 4.33 6.26 -11.53
CA ASP A 167 4.63 6.36 -12.97
C ASP A 167 5.94 7.13 -13.16
N CYS A 168 7.07 6.44 -13.05
CA CYS A 168 8.43 6.92 -13.27
C CYS A 168 8.95 8.00 -12.32
N ASP A 169 8.30 9.15 -12.28
CA ASP A 169 8.70 10.36 -11.54
C ASP A 169 7.57 10.94 -10.68
N HIS A 170 6.35 10.39 -10.74
CA HIS A 170 5.21 10.91 -10.00
C HIS A 170 4.19 9.83 -9.62
N PHE A 171 3.29 10.18 -8.71
CA PHE A 171 2.10 9.37 -8.43
C PHE A 171 1.00 9.61 -9.47
N HIS A 172 0.50 8.54 -10.08
CA HIS A 172 -0.50 8.62 -11.13
C HIS A 172 -1.91 8.91 -10.57
N GLN A 173 -2.51 10.01 -11.02
CA GLN A 173 -3.89 10.44 -10.74
C GLN A 173 -4.31 10.43 -9.25
N ILE A 174 -3.42 10.83 -8.36
CA ILE A 174 -3.65 10.83 -6.91
C ILE A 174 -2.86 11.93 -6.23
N LYS A 175 -3.30 12.34 -5.04
CA LYS A 175 -2.52 13.22 -4.17
C LYS A 175 -1.20 12.54 -3.79
N ASP A 176 -0.11 13.28 -3.81
CA ASP A 176 1.13 12.86 -3.18
C ASP A 176 0.97 12.81 -1.64
N PHE A 177 0.75 11.61 -1.10
CA PHE A 177 0.54 11.42 0.33
C PHE A 177 1.81 11.55 1.16
N SER A 178 2.99 11.43 0.54
CA SER A 178 4.28 11.58 1.24
C SER A 178 4.44 12.97 1.87
N ARG A 179 3.76 13.98 1.33
CA ARG A 179 3.82 15.38 1.77
C ARG A 179 2.94 15.71 2.98
N SER A 180 2.07 14.80 3.39
CA SER A 180 1.00 15.12 4.37
C SER A 180 0.94 14.20 5.58
N HIS A 181 1.82 13.22 5.66
CA HIS A 181 1.81 12.20 6.70
C HIS A 181 3.23 11.86 7.14
N HIS A 182 3.37 11.36 8.37
CA HIS A 182 4.61 10.73 8.82
C HIS A 182 4.73 9.36 8.17
N ILE A 183 5.73 9.16 7.33
CA ILE A 183 5.93 7.92 6.57
C ILE A 183 6.73 6.94 7.43
N ILE A 184 6.11 5.79 7.74
CA ILE A 184 6.74 4.68 8.46
C ILE A 184 7.52 3.82 7.47
N ALA A 185 6.94 3.51 6.32
CA ALA A 185 7.59 2.70 5.31
C ALA A 185 7.06 2.98 3.91
N VAL A 186 7.91 2.71 2.91
CA VAL A 186 7.55 2.71 1.50
C VAL A 186 7.85 1.34 0.91
N GLU A 187 6.86 0.80 0.21
CA GLU A 187 6.94 -0.48 -0.48
C GLU A 187 6.59 -0.31 -1.95
N LEU A 188 7.33 -0.97 -2.84
CA LEU A 188 7.06 -1.00 -4.27
C LEU A 188 7.00 -2.44 -4.78
N TRP A 189 5.88 -2.77 -5.44
CA TRP A 189 5.78 -3.90 -6.37
C TRP A 189 5.98 -3.35 -7.78
N GLN A 190 7.18 -3.56 -8.33
CA GLN A 190 7.53 -3.10 -9.66
C GLN A 190 6.89 -4.00 -10.71
N THR A 191 6.29 -3.40 -11.74
CA THR A 191 5.65 -4.15 -12.82
C THR A 191 6.68 -4.73 -13.79
N PRO A 192 6.35 -5.82 -14.50
CA PRO A 192 7.28 -6.47 -15.42
C PRO A 192 7.66 -5.62 -16.64
N ASP A 193 6.78 -4.70 -17.04
CA ASP A 193 6.96 -3.76 -18.14
C ASP A 193 7.45 -2.38 -17.68
N SER A 194 7.96 -2.27 -16.45
CA SER A 194 8.45 -1.01 -15.90
C SER A 194 9.59 -0.44 -16.76
N HIS A 195 9.25 0.54 -17.61
CA HIS A 195 10.17 1.18 -18.53
C HIS A 195 10.00 2.69 -18.48
N CYS A 196 10.98 3.36 -17.88
CA CYS A 196 11.01 4.80 -17.82
C CYS A 196 12.02 5.33 -18.82
N PRO A 197 11.57 5.91 -19.95
CA PRO A 197 12.51 6.51 -20.89
C PRO A 197 13.29 7.59 -20.14
N VAL A 198 14.62 7.53 -20.24
CA VAL A 198 15.50 8.54 -19.68
C VAL A 198 15.17 9.85 -20.39
N LYS A 199 14.35 10.70 -19.78
CA LYS A 199 14.19 12.06 -20.25
C LYS A 199 15.57 12.70 -20.13
N LYS A 200 16.24 12.96 -21.26
CA LYS A 200 17.42 13.86 -21.28
C LYS A 200 16.97 15.11 -20.54
N GLN A 201 17.55 15.37 -19.37
CA GLN A 201 17.20 16.53 -18.56
C GLN A 201 17.57 17.78 -19.36
N THR A 202 16.63 18.29 -20.15
CA THR A 202 16.63 19.71 -20.46
C THR A 202 16.27 20.37 -19.15
N HIS A 203 17.25 21.00 -18.51
CA HIS A 203 17.07 21.81 -17.31
C HIS A 203 16.11 22.98 -17.60
N LYS A 204 14.82 22.72 -17.76
CA LYS A 204 13.80 23.73 -17.56
C LYS A 204 13.70 23.90 -16.05
N LYS A 205 14.34 24.96 -15.54
CA LYS A 205 14.18 25.43 -14.16
C LYS A 205 12.68 25.43 -13.86
N HIS A 206 12.21 24.51 -13.03
CA HIS A 206 10.89 24.65 -12.45
C HIS A 206 10.85 26.01 -11.73
N PRO A 207 9.81 26.84 -11.92
CA PRO A 207 9.64 28.01 -11.10
C PRO A 207 9.62 27.54 -9.65
N ARG A 208 10.58 28.02 -8.86
CA ARG A 208 10.59 27.84 -7.40
C ARG A 208 9.28 28.44 -6.91
N VAL A 209 8.28 27.61 -6.65
CA VAL A 209 7.21 27.98 -5.74
C VAL A 209 7.92 28.16 -4.40
N HIS A 210 8.06 29.41 -3.98
CA HIS A 210 8.51 29.76 -2.63
C HIS A 210 7.47 29.21 -1.66
N ILE A 211 7.61 27.95 -1.27
CA ILE A 211 6.95 27.41 -0.10
C ILE A 211 7.80 27.88 1.06
N ASN A 212 7.28 28.82 1.84
CA ASN A 212 7.85 29.15 3.14
C ASN A 212 7.97 27.83 3.90
N SER A 213 9.20 27.34 4.06
CA SER A 213 9.51 26.24 4.94
C SER A 213 9.25 26.75 6.35
N THR A 214 8.03 26.60 6.84
CA THR A 214 7.80 26.61 8.28
C THR A 214 8.50 25.37 8.80
N THR A 215 9.78 25.52 9.13
CA THR A 215 10.53 24.64 10.00
C THR A 215 9.63 24.38 11.20
N TYR A 216 9.00 23.21 11.25
CA TYR A 216 8.35 22.72 12.46
C TYR A 216 9.48 22.46 13.45
N LYS A 217 9.88 23.51 14.18
CA LYS A 217 10.73 23.40 15.36
C LYS A 217 9.99 22.47 16.32
N PHE A 218 10.60 21.32 16.59
CA PHE A 218 10.25 20.45 17.69
C PHE A 218 10.25 21.29 18.98
N ARG A 219 9.08 21.75 19.41
CA ARG A 219 8.92 22.33 20.74
C ARG A 219 8.65 21.17 21.67
N SER A 220 9.70 20.63 22.27
CA SER A 220 9.56 19.74 23.42
C SER A 220 8.81 20.54 24.50
N LYS A 221 7.50 20.32 24.60
CA LYS A 221 6.76 20.74 25.78
C LYS A 221 7.25 19.82 26.90
N THR A 222 8.24 20.30 27.63
CA THR A 222 8.53 19.87 28.99
C THR A 222 7.20 19.78 29.74
N ARG A 223 6.80 18.55 30.11
CA ARG A 223 5.65 18.33 30.99
C ARG A 223 5.92 19.05 32.31
N PRO A 224 4.95 19.78 32.88
CA PRO A 224 5.07 20.22 34.26
C PRO A 224 5.13 18.98 35.16
N LYS A 225 6.13 18.94 36.04
CA LYS A 225 6.22 17.97 37.13
C LYS A 225 4.99 18.16 38.03
N HIS A 226 4.03 17.24 37.94
CA HIS A 226 3.01 17.14 38.99
C HIS A 226 3.71 16.67 40.27
N HIS A 227 3.83 17.58 41.23
CA HIS A 227 4.14 17.23 42.61
C HIS A 227 3.03 16.34 43.16
N PHE A 228 3.30 15.05 43.28
CA PHE A 228 2.51 14.13 44.09
C PHE A 228 2.75 14.50 45.56
N LYS A 229 1.80 15.20 46.20
CA LYS A 229 1.74 15.29 47.66
C LYS A 229 1.17 13.96 48.18
N HIS A 230 2.02 13.16 48.81
CA HIS A 230 1.56 12.05 49.65
C HIS A 230 0.78 12.62 50.83
N ARG A 231 -0.51 12.29 50.92
CA ARG A 231 -1.28 12.46 52.16
C ARG A 231 -1.22 11.14 52.91
N ALA A 232 -0.45 11.14 53.99
CA ALA A 232 -0.40 10.04 54.95
C ALA A 232 -1.77 9.92 55.62
N HIS A 233 -2.38 8.73 55.55
CA HIS A 233 -3.45 8.35 56.46
C HIS A 233 -2.82 7.79 57.72
N SER A 234 -2.84 8.58 58.78
CA SER A 234 -2.65 8.14 60.16
C SER A 234 -3.87 7.34 60.62
N ARG A 235 -3.57 6.20 61.23
CA ARG A 235 -4.49 5.32 61.96
C ARG A 235 -5.27 6.07 63.03
N GLN A 236 -6.54 5.71 63.20
CA GLN A 236 -7.18 5.39 64.48
C GLN A 236 -8.33 4.42 64.20
#